data_AF-A0A3M5VSS4-F1
#
_entry.id   AF-A0A3M5VSS4-F1
#
_cell.length_a   1.000
_cell.length_b   1.000
_cell.length_c   1.000
_cell.angle_alpha   90.00
_cell.angle_beta   90.00
_cell.angle_gamma   90.00
#
_symmetry.space_group_name_H-M   'P 1'
#
loop_
_entity.id
_entity.type
_entity.pdbx_description
1 polymer ?
#
loop_
_entity_poly.entity_id
_entity_poly.type
_entity_poly.pdbx_seq_one_letter_code
_entity_poly.pdbx_strand_id
1 'polypeptide(L)'
;MHVDPDSNRSLPDAEGEVDFATSFDANGNLLQLVRGQTMSWDVRNQLRQITTVQREDGPNDEERYVYDGQGQRCRKINTAQASGRMLINEVRYLPGLEVRITADGEILHVVTAQAGRNSVRVLHWEAGKPGAVENDQVRYSLGDHLGSSTLELDQQGGLISQENYYPFGFTAWWAARSTVEARYKTVRYSGKERDVSGLYYYGFRYYAPWLQRWINPDISGEDTDLNLYKMLKNNPLNHVDLKGNVAIPLNAHFYWEGGDIPIPHLQNMLLFKEINPDYQVNVWTSKVKHLLNPLAEMSESNDPAERHLALAHGDSLIQRNPEELFSSLGQAYPNAKKIEAIYSRETNGPYKNYAAASDIIELASTYMEGGLYMDADVAVGQPLGSLDAPNGFLVHIEDNLTSNAVLASEPRGKMAGEIMDTIVVLYTTSPSMMENNENYGWKTKRSTPGEGLFSRLKLTMHMTGPWLIRSFLPATAEENKAYAVPHDKFFYRETPRTDNMQPEQRSLSNIFFRGFKRGLNGEGRWTNVRPGRRASI
;
A
#
# COMPACT_ATOMS: atom_id res chain seq x y z
N MET A 1 -3.11 -15.50 -26.88
CA MET A 1 -1.71 -15.07 -26.65
C MET A 1 -0.83 -16.29 -26.81
N HIS A 2 0.36 -16.10 -27.40
CA HIS A 2 1.43 -17.08 -27.33
C HIS A 2 2.29 -16.78 -26.10
N VAL A 3 2.58 -17.81 -25.31
CA VAL A 3 3.53 -17.76 -24.19
C VAL A 3 4.76 -18.55 -24.61
N ASP A 4 5.93 -17.97 -24.38
CA ASP A 4 7.22 -18.61 -24.63
C ASP A 4 7.31 -19.93 -23.82
N PRO A 5 7.68 -21.07 -24.43
CA PRO A 5 7.78 -22.33 -23.71
C PRO A 5 8.80 -22.32 -22.56
N ASP A 6 9.83 -21.47 -22.66
CA ASP A 6 10.96 -21.46 -21.73
C ASP A 6 11.02 -20.18 -20.87
N SER A 7 10.04 -19.28 -21.00
CA SER A 7 9.98 -18.05 -20.22
C SER A 7 8.55 -17.60 -19.90
N ASN A 8 8.42 -16.56 -19.08
CA ASN A 8 7.13 -15.96 -18.73
C ASN A 8 6.70 -14.84 -19.71
N ARG A 9 7.42 -14.67 -20.82
CA ARG A 9 7.16 -13.70 -21.89
C ARG A 9 5.96 -14.12 -22.73
N SER A 10 5.16 -13.14 -23.14
CA SER A 10 3.96 -13.39 -23.93
C SER A 10 3.73 -12.32 -24.98
N LEU A 11 3.21 -12.73 -26.13
CA LEU A 11 2.92 -11.86 -27.27
C LEU A 11 1.46 -12.06 -27.72
N PRO A 12 0.82 -11.02 -28.28
CA PRO A 12 -0.53 -11.13 -28.80
C PRO A 12 -0.61 -12.17 -29.92
N ASP A 13 -1.80 -12.74 -30.14
CA ASP A 13 -2.02 -13.65 -31.27
C ASP A 13 -1.90 -12.86 -32.57
N ALA A 14 -0.99 -13.30 -33.45
CA ALA A 14 -0.76 -12.72 -34.76
C ALA A 14 -0.87 -13.81 -35.84
N GLU A 15 -1.15 -13.42 -37.07
CA GLU A 15 -1.05 -14.35 -38.20
C GLU A 15 0.43 -14.67 -38.47
N GLY A 16 0.88 -15.86 -38.04
CA GLY A 16 2.23 -16.37 -38.29
C GLY A 16 2.92 -16.95 -37.05
N GLU A 17 4.15 -17.46 -37.22
CA GLU A 17 5.00 -17.82 -36.08
C GLU A 17 5.46 -16.56 -35.33
N VAL A 18 5.43 -16.66 -34.01
CA VAL A 18 5.83 -15.58 -33.11
C VAL A 18 7.29 -15.81 -32.71
N ASP A 19 8.15 -14.83 -32.95
CA ASP A 19 9.55 -14.88 -32.53
C ASP A 19 9.77 -14.10 -31.22
N PHE A 20 9.85 -14.82 -30.11
CA PHE A 20 10.12 -14.23 -28.79
C PHE A 20 11.55 -13.68 -28.66
N ALA A 21 12.52 -14.21 -29.41
CA ALA A 21 13.93 -13.83 -29.29
C ALA A 21 14.19 -12.41 -29.81
N THR A 22 13.43 -11.98 -30.83
CA THR A 22 13.52 -10.62 -31.40
C THR A 22 12.47 -9.65 -30.87
N SER A 23 11.45 -10.14 -30.18
CA SER A 23 10.38 -9.32 -29.63
C SER A 23 10.70 -8.69 -28.27
N PHE A 24 11.76 -9.16 -27.59
CA PHE A 24 12.21 -8.64 -26.30
C PHE A 24 13.71 -8.37 -26.32
N ASP A 25 14.17 -7.38 -25.56
CA ASP A 25 15.60 -7.20 -25.33
C ASP A 25 16.17 -8.20 -24.30
N ALA A 26 17.47 -8.13 -24.07
CA ALA A 26 18.16 -9.00 -23.11
C ALA A 26 17.67 -8.82 -21.66
N ASN A 27 17.14 -7.64 -21.32
CA ASN A 27 16.54 -7.36 -20.02
C ASN A 27 15.06 -7.76 -19.95
N GLY A 28 14.48 -8.30 -21.04
CA GLY A 28 13.08 -8.69 -21.10
C GLY A 28 12.12 -7.54 -21.37
N ASN A 29 12.57 -6.38 -21.83
CA ASN A 29 11.64 -5.33 -22.22
C ASN A 29 11.07 -5.61 -23.61
N LEU A 30 9.76 -5.43 -23.80
CA LEU A 30 9.10 -5.63 -25.09
C LEU A 30 9.59 -4.59 -26.12
N LEU A 31 10.01 -5.05 -27.31
CA LEU A 31 10.57 -4.19 -28.36
C LEU A 31 9.54 -3.76 -29.41
N GLN A 32 8.37 -4.40 -29.44
CA GLN A 32 7.29 -4.06 -30.36
C GLN A 32 5.94 -4.19 -29.66
N LEU A 33 5.20 -3.08 -29.55
CA LEU A 33 3.94 -3.04 -28.81
C LEU A 33 2.83 -3.81 -29.54
N VAL A 34 2.70 -3.48 -30.81
CA VAL A 34 1.90 -4.17 -31.83
C VAL A 34 2.65 -4.05 -33.14
N ARG A 35 2.26 -4.82 -34.17
CA ARG A 35 2.91 -4.78 -35.48
C ARG A 35 3.03 -3.34 -36.01
N GLY A 36 4.26 -2.94 -36.33
CA GLY A 36 4.59 -1.59 -36.81
C GLY A 36 4.86 -0.54 -35.73
N GLN A 37 4.67 -0.85 -34.45
CA GLN A 37 4.96 0.06 -33.34
C GLN A 37 6.17 -0.40 -32.52
N THR A 38 7.36 0.06 -32.91
CA THR A 38 8.62 -0.29 -32.23
C THR A 38 8.82 0.53 -30.97
N MET A 39 9.53 -0.05 -30.00
CA MET A 39 9.84 0.55 -28.72
C MET A 39 11.33 0.53 -28.45
N SER A 40 11.81 1.53 -27.71
CA SER A 40 13.18 1.54 -27.20
C SER A 40 13.20 1.87 -25.72
N TRP A 41 14.18 1.29 -25.04
CA TRP A 41 14.36 1.35 -23.59
C TRP A 41 15.71 1.98 -23.27
N ASP A 42 15.80 2.63 -22.13
CA ASP A 42 17.08 3.10 -21.62
C ASP A 42 17.80 2.03 -20.78
N VAL A 43 19.01 2.37 -20.31
CA VAL A 43 19.85 1.47 -19.51
C VAL A 43 19.27 1.15 -18.12
N ARG A 44 18.20 1.83 -17.70
CA ARG A 44 17.49 1.62 -16.43
C ARG A 44 16.17 0.87 -16.63
N ASN A 45 15.96 0.24 -17.79
CA ASN A 45 14.71 -0.44 -18.18
C ASN A 45 13.48 0.49 -18.19
N GLN A 46 13.67 1.77 -18.51
CA GLN A 46 12.57 2.73 -18.64
C GLN A 46 12.22 2.93 -20.12
N LEU A 47 10.92 3.00 -20.42
CA LEU A 47 10.45 3.16 -21.79
C LEU A 47 10.85 4.53 -22.32
N ARG A 48 11.76 4.57 -23.29
CA ARG A 48 12.28 5.85 -23.79
C ARG A 48 11.45 6.39 -24.94
N GLN A 49 11.01 5.52 -25.84
CA GLN A 49 10.31 5.90 -27.05
C GLN A 49 9.40 4.79 -27.57
N ILE A 50 8.25 5.18 -28.12
CA ILE A 50 7.38 4.35 -28.96
C ILE A 50 7.26 5.04 -30.33
N THR A 51 7.59 4.33 -31.40
CA THR A 51 7.22 4.73 -32.76
C THR A 51 5.76 4.36 -32.97
N THR A 52 4.86 5.33 -33.14
CA THR A 52 3.42 5.08 -33.28
C THR A 52 3.01 4.88 -34.73
N VAL A 53 3.67 5.57 -35.67
CA VAL A 53 3.52 5.38 -37.12
C VAL A 53 4.90 5.44 -37.78
N GLN A 54 5.33 4.31 -38.33
CA GLN A 54 6.53 4.23 -39.17
C GLN A 54 6.24 4.80 -40.55
N ARG A 55 7.11 5.67 -41.07
CA ARG A 55 7.05 6.20 -42.43
C ARG A 55 8.30 5.76 -43.20
N GLU A 56 8.15 5.51 -44.50
CA GLU A 56 9.26 5.16 -45.38
C GLU A 56 10.08 6.41 -45.72
N ASP A 57 9.39 7.48 -46.14
CA ASP A 57 10.00 8.71 -46.67
C ASP A 57 9.75 9.93 -45.76
N GLY A 58 10.18 9.85 -44.50
CA GLY A 58 10.09 10.99 -43.58
C GLY A 58 10.27 10.61 -42.11
N PRO A 59 10.24 11.60 -41.21
CA PRO A 59 10.27 11.33 -39.78
C PRO A 59 9.00 10.60 -39.33
N ASN A 60 9.18 9.61 -38.46
CA ASN A 60 8.10 8.85 -37.85
C ASN A 60 7.23 9.70 -36.92
N ASP A 61 6.03 9.22 -36.66
CA ASP A 61 5.24 9.69 -35.53
C ASP A 61 5.69 8.90 -34.28
N GLU A 62 5.91 9.59 -33.16
CA GLU A 62 6.53 9.01 -31.96
C GLU A 62 6.01 9.61 -30.65
N GLU A 63 5.99 8.78 -29.60
CA GLU A 63 5.94 9.21 -28.20
C GLU A 63 7.32 9.02 -27.56
N ARG A 64 7.84 10.03 -26.86
CA ARG A 64 9.10 9.98 -26.11
C ARG A 64 8.89 10.37 -24.66
N TYR A 65 9.64 9.73 -23.76
CA TYR A 65 9.52 9.96 -22.32
C TYR A 65 10.89 10.30 -21.71
N VAL A 66 10.87 11.14 -20.68
CA VAL A 66 12.05 11.52 -19.89
C VAL A 66 11.73 11.31 -18.42
N TYR A 67 12.71 10.77 -17.69
CA TYR A 67 12.60 10.41 -16.28
C TYR A 67 13.60 11.19 -15.43
N ASP A 68 13.30 11.35 -14.15
CA ASP A 68 14.21 11.91 -13.16
C ASP A 68 15.17 10.86 -12.56
N GLY A 69 15.99 11.29 -11.60
CA GLY A 69 16.93 10.40 -10.91
C GLY A 69 16.27 9.26 -10.15
N GLN A 70 15.03 9.44 -9.67
CA GLN A 70 14.25 8.39 -9.00
C GLN A 70 13.46 7.50 -9.97
N GLY A 71 13.55 7.78 -11.27
CA GLY A 71 12.89 7.01 -12.32
C GLY A 71 11.43 7.39 -12.54
N GLN A 72 10.96 8.52 -12.02
CA GLN A 72 9.60 9.02 -12.28
C GLN A 72 9.57 9.86 -13.56
N ARG A 73 8.50 9.74 -14.34
CA ARG A 73 8.32 10.45 -15.61
C ARG A 73 8.12 11.93 -15.34
N CYS A 74 9.07 12.75 -15.81
CA CYS A 74 9.01 14.20 -15.70
C CYS A 74 8.58 14.86 -17.02
N ARG A 75 8.69 14.15 -18.16
CA ARG A 75 8.31 14.69 -19.48
C ARG A 75 7.75 13.61 -20.39
N LYS A 76 6.73 13.98 -21.18
CA LYS A 76 6.21 13.22 -22.32
C LYS A 76 6.14 14.13 -23.55
N ILE A 77 6.62 13.64 -24.70
CA ILE A 77 6.65 14.39 -25.96
C ILE A 77 6.01 13.52 -27.03
N ASN A 78 4.95 14.02 -27.67
CA ASN A 78 4.34 13.36 -28.82
C ASN A 78 4.65 14.19 -30.07
N THR A 79 5.17 13.52 -31.10
CA THR A 79 5.48 14.12 -32.40
C THR A 79 4.67 13.40 -33.46
N ALA A 80 3.95 14.15 -34.30
CA ALA A 80 3.14 13.59 -35.37
C ALA A 80 3.20 14.46 -36.63
N GLN A 81 3.25 13.83 -37.80
CA GLN A 81 3.18 14.53 -39.08
C GLN A 81 1.73 14.73 -39.51
N ALA A 82 1.34 15.99 -39.72
CA ALA A 82 0.01 16.35 -40.24
C ALA A 82 0.11 17.53 -41.22
N SER A 83 -0.50 17.41 -42.40
CA SER A 83 -0.56 18.47 -43.41
C SER A 83 0.81 19.08 -43.78
N GLY A 84 1.85 18.25 -43.88
CA GLY A 84 3.21 18.67 -44.27
C GLY A 84 4.01 19.39 -43.17
N ARG A 85 3.50 19.44 -41.93
CA ARG A 85 4.21 19.97 -40.77
C ARG A 85 4.32 18.94 -39.65
N MET A 86 5.40 19.05 -38.89
CA MET A 86 5.59 18.31 -37.64
C MET A 86 4.82 19.00 -36.52
N LEU A 87 3.85 18.31 -35.92
CA LEU A 87 3.15 18.73 -34.71
C LEU A 87 3.88 18.15 -33.50
N ILE A 88 4.13 18.99 -32.50
CA ILE A 88 4.77 18.59 -31.25
C ILE A 88 3.85 18.96 -30.09
N ASN A 89 3.43 17.96 -29.32
CA ASN A 89 2.73 18.13 -28.05
C ASN A 89 3.65 17.69 -26.92
N GLU A 90 3.65 18.42 -25.82
CA GLU A 90 4.51 18.18 -24.67
C GLU A 90 3.69 18.21 -23.37
N VAL A 91 4.03 17.30 -22.46
CA VAL A 91 3.56 17.32 -21.08
C VAL A 91 4.78 17.34 -20.16
N ARG A 92 4.80 18.28 -19.22
CA ARG A 92 5.76 18.33 -18.11
C ARG A 92 5.03 18.00 -16.81
N TYR A 93 5.59 17.08 -16.05
CA TYR A 93 5.02 16.61 -14.79
C TYR A 93 5.81 17.22 -13.64
N LEU A 94 5.11 17.96 -12.78
CA LEU A 94 5.63 18.62 -11.59
C LEU A 94 4.79 18.17 -10.37
N PRO A 95 5.29 18.37 -9.13
CA PRO A 95 4.49 18.10 -7.93
C PRO A 95 3.16 18.87 -7.95
N GLY A 96 2.04 18.15 -8.05
CA GLY A 96 0.69 18.73 -8.06
C GLY A 96 0.28 19.47 -9.33
N LEU A 97 1.10 19.46 -10.39
CA LEU A 97 0.89 20.24 -11.60
C LEU A 97 1.36 19.50 -12.86
N GLU A 98 0.53 19.49 -13.89
CA GLU A 98 0.96 19.16 -15.25
C GLU A 98 0.92 20.41 -16.12
N VAL A 99 1.97 20.66 -16.89
CA VAL A 99 1.99 21.71 -17.92
C VAL A 99 1.91 21.03 -19.28
N ARG A 100 0.81 21.25 -19.99
CA ARG A 100 0.49 20.64 -21.28
C ARG A 100 0.56 21.71 -22.35
N ILE A 101 1.43 21.53 -23.33
CA ILE A 101 1.65 22.45 -24.45
C ILE A 101 1.36 21.68 -25.74
N THR A 102 0.51 22.21 -26.60
CA THR A 102 0.15 21.58 -27.87
C THR A 102 0.67 22.37 -29.07
N ALA A 103 0.77 21.71 -30.21
CA ALA A 103 1.32 22.27 -31.43
C ALA A 103 0.50 23.45 -32.01
N ASP A 104 -0.76 23.58 -31.62
CA ASP A 104 -1.67 24.68 -31.99
C ASP A 104 -1.59 25.89 -31.04
N GLY A 105 -0.71 25.85 -30.04
CA GLY A 105 -0.43 26.97 -29.13
C GLY A 105 -1.30 26.99 -27.87
N GLU A 106 -2.04 25.92 -27.56
CA GLU A 106 -2.70 25.76 -26.27
C GLU A 106 -1.64 25.47 -25.18
N ILE A 107 -1.75 26.22 -24.07
CA ILE A 107 -0.94 26.06 -22.87
C ILE A 107 -1.92 25.85 -21.72
N LEU A 108 -1.99 24.61 -21.24
CA LEU A 108 -2.90 24.16 -20.20
C LEU A 108 -2.11 23.72 -18.96
N HIS A 109 -2.43 24.36 -17.84
CA HIS A 109 -2.02 23.93 -16.51
C HIS A 109 -3.11 23.04 -15.92
N VAL A 110 -2.75 21.80 -15.57
CA VAL A 110 -3.64 20.87 -14.88
C VAL A 110 -3.18 20.77 -13.43
N VAL A 111 -3.86 21.48 -12.54
CA VAL A 111 -3.59 21.41 -11.11
C VAL A 111 -4.31 20.20 -10.55
N THR A 112 -3.60 19.37 -9.80
CA THR A 112 -4.14 18.15 -9.19
C THR A 112 -4.17 18.29 -7.68
N ALA A 113 -5.34 18.06 -7.09
CA ALA A 113 -5.52 17.95 -5.66
C ALA A 113 -6.17 16.60 -5.32
N GLN A 114 -5.81 16.05 -4.16
CA GLN A 114 -6.40 14.82 -3.66
C GLN A 114 -7.44 15.17 -2.57
N ALA A 115 -8.66 14.68 -2.72
CA ALA A 115 -9.76 14.84 -1.77
C ALA A 115 -10.22 13.46 -1.28
N GLY A 116 -9.58 12.95 -0.23
CA GLY A 116 -9.77 11.58 0.23
C GLY A 116 -9.35 10.58 -0.85
N ARG A 117 -10.27 9.70 -1.28
CA ARG A 117 -10.02 8.73 -2.37
C ARG A 117 -10.17 9.32 -3.78
N ASN A 118 -10.78 10.49 -3.88
CA ASN A 118 -11.13 11.09 -5.16
C ASN A 118 -10.07 12.13 -5.56
N SER A 119 -9.79 12.22 -6.86
CA SER A 119 -8.93 13.27 -7.41
C SER A 119 -9.78 14.43 -7.89
N VAL A 120 -9.34 15.64 -7.60
CA VAL A 120 -9.86 16.87 -8.19
C VAL A 120 -8.80 17.42 -9.13
N ARG A 121 -9.20 17.71 -10.37
CA ARG A 121 -8.35 18.37 -11.36
C ARG A 121 -8.93 19.72 -11.74
N VAL A 122 -8.09 20.75 -11.79
CA VAL A 122 -8.47 22.08 -12.29
C VAL A 122 -7.75 22.29 -13.61
N LEU A 123 -8.52 22.60 -14.65
CA LEU A 123 -8.01 22.92 -15.98
C LEU A 123 -7.90 24.44 -16.13
N HIS A 124 -6.68 24.95 -16.06
CA HIS A 124 -6.37 26.38 -16.20
C HIS A 124 -5.62 26.62 -17.52
N TRP A 125 -6.24 27.30 -18.46
CA TRP A 125 -5.59 27.71 -19.70
C TRP A 125 -4.90 29.05 -19.53
N GLU A 126 -3.58 29.05 -19.76
CA GLU A 126 -2.79 30.27 -19.94
C GLU A 126 -2.97 30.80 -21.38
N ALA A 127 -3.07 29.90 -22.37
CA ALA A 127 -3.29 30.24 -23.77
C ALA A 127 -4.11 29.16 -24.50
N GLY A 128 -4.79 29.54 -25.59
CA GLY A 128 -5.45 28.60 -26.51
C GLY A 128 -6.69 27.87 -25.96
N LYS A 129 -7.37 28.43 -24.95
CA LYS A 129 -8.58 27.84 -24.36
C LYS A 129 -9.65 27.54 -25.42
N PRO A 130 -10.23 26.32 -25.46
CA PRO A 130 -11.39 26.04 -26.31
C PRO A 130 -12.59 26.93 -25.97
N GLY A 131 -13.37 27.30 -26.99
CA GLY A 131 -14.59 28.10 -26.80
C GLY A 131 -15.70 27.37 -26.03
N ALA A 132 -15.68 26.04 -25.98
CA ALA A 132 -16.73 25.20 -25.39
C ALA A 132 -16.52 24.85 -23.91
N VAL A 133 -15.43 25.32 -23.30
CA VAL A 133 -15.07 25.02 -21.90
C VAL A 133 -14.72 26.30 -21.18
N GLU A 134 -15.20 26.46 -19.95
CA GLU A 134 -14.83 27.59 -19.09
C GLU A 134 -13.38 27.47 -18.63
N ASN A 135 -12.72 28.61 -18.40
CA ASN A 135 -11.41 28.57 -17.77
C ASN A 135 -11.55 28.15 -16.31
N ASP A 136 -10.49 27.61 -15.72
CA ASP A 136 -10.48 27.12 -14.34
C ASP A 136 -11.54 26.06 -14.06
N GLN A 137 -11.93 25.28 -15.08
CA GLN A 137 -12.92 24.21 -14.94
C GLN A 137 -12.43 23.19 -13.91
N VAL A 138 -13.22 22.97 -12.86
CA VAL A 138 -12.97 21.94 -11.86
C VAL A 138 -13.61 20.64 -12.30
N ARG A 139 -12.85 19.55 -12.23
CA ARG A 139 -13.29 18.19 -12.54
C ARG A 139 -13.08 17.30 -11.32
N TYR A 140 -14.19 16.84 -10.75
CA TYR A 140 -14.22 15.88 -9.66
C TYR A 140 -14.25 14.47 -10.24
N SER A 141 -13.21 13.69 -9.98
CA SER A 141 -13.12 12.29 -10.39
C SER A 141 -13.61 11.39 -9.27
N LEU A 142 -14.68 10.63 -9.52
CA LEU A 142 -15.17 9.62 -8.57
C LEU A 142 -14.61 8.24 -8.96
N GLY A 143 -13.92 7.63 -8.00
CA GLY A 143 -13.27 6.33 -8.16
C GLY A 143 -14.17 5.14 -7.82
N ASP A 144 -13.91 3.98 -8.43
CA ASP A 144 -14.31 2.68 -7.86
C ASP A 144 -13.38 2.25 -6.71
N HIS A 145 -13.57 1.04 -6.17
CA HIS A 145 -12.75 0.49 -5.08
C HIS A 145 -11.29 0.23 -5.47
N LEU A 146 -10.97 0.26 -6.77
CA LEU A 146 -9.60 0.14 -7.31
C LEU A 146 -8.98 1.52 -7.60
N GLY A 147 -9.72 2.61 -7.38
CA GLY A 147 -9.33 3.97 -7.73
C GLY A 147 -9.47 4.31 -9.21
N SER A 148 -10.17 3.49 -10.00
CA SER A 148 -10.42 3.79 -11.42
C SER A 148 -11.43 4.93 -11.56
N SER A 149 -11.13 5.94 -12.38
CA SER A 149 -12.02 7.08 -12.61
C SER A 149 -13.26 6.65 -13.40
N THR A 150 -14.37 6.44 -12.70
CA THR A 150 -15.64 5.98 -13.29
C THR A 150 -16.54 7.13 -13.69
N LEU A 151 -16.53 8.24 -12.94
CA LEU A 151 -17.31 9.43 -13.23
C LEU A 151 -16.44 10.69 -13.13
N GLU A 152 -16.65 11.65 -14.02
CA GLU A 152 -16.16 13.02 -13.88
C GLU A 152 -17.35 13.98 -13.76
N LEU A 153 -17.36 14.80 -12.71
CA LEU A 153 -18.36 15.83 -12.47
C LEU A 153 -17.73 17.23 -12.54
N ASP A 154 -18.48 18.22 -12.98
CA ASP A 154 -18.07 19.64 -12.90
C ASP A 154 -18.31 20.25 -11.51
N GLN A 155 -17.92 21.51 -11.32
CA GLN A 155 -18.11 22.25 -10.06
C GLN A 155 -19.57 22.46 -9.65
N GLN A 156 -20.54 22.21 -10.52
CA GLN A 156 -21.98 22.22 -10.19
C GLN A 156 -22.54 20.82 -9.94
N GLY A 157 -21.69 19.77 -9.96
CA GLY A 157 -22.12 18.38 -9.87
C GLY A 157 -22.73 17.82 -11.16
N GLY A 158 -22.62 18.55 -12.27
CA GLY A 158 -23.07 18.09 -13.58
C GLY A 158 -22.13 17.04 -14.16
N LEU A 159 -22.69 15.99 -14.77
CA LEU A 159 -21.91 14.91 -15.37
C LEU A 159 -21.12 15.40 -16.59
N ILE A 160 -19.79 15.25 -16.56
CA ILE A 160 -18.88 15.50 -17.69
C ILE A 160 -18.68 14.21 -18.49
N SER A 161 -18.25 13.14 -17.81
CA SER A 161 -17.95 11.85 -18.44
C SER A 161 -18.22 10.67 -17.52
N GLN A 162 -18.47 9.50 -18.12
CA GLN A 162 -18.60 8.22 -17.44
C GLN A 162 -17.84 7.14 -18.20
N GLU A 163 -17.05 6.33 -17.50
CA GLU A 163 -16.23 5.26 -18.07
C GLU A 163 -16.34 4.02 -17.19
N ASN A 164 -16.47 2.85 -17.81
CA ASN A 164 -16.40 1.56 -17.13
C ASN A 164 -15.32 0.69 -17.74
N TYR A 165 -14.76 -0.19 -16.92
CA TYR A 165 -13.59 -0.99 -17.24
C TYR A 165 -13.92 -2.48 -17.16
N TYR A 166 -13.33 -3.27 -18.06
CA TYR A 166 -13.15 -4.69 -17.82
C TYR A 166 -12.20 -4.90 -16.63
N PRO A 167 -12.17 -6.09 -15.99
CA PRO A 167 -11.38 -6.33 -14.77
C PRO A 167 -9.90 -5.92 -14.90
N PHE A 168 -9.30 -6.15 -16.06
CA PHE A 168 -7.90 -5.81 -16.36
C PHE A 168 -7.69 -4.40 -16.94
N GLY A 169 -8.67 -3.51 -16.81
CA GLY A 169 -8.51 -2.08 -17.07
C GLY A 169 -8.69 -1.62 -18.51
N PHE A 170 -9.05 -2.52 -19.42
CA PHE A 170 -9.50 -2.12 -20.75
C PHE A 170 -10.87 -1.44 -20.65
N THR A 171 -11.06 -0.30 -21.32
CA THR A 171 -12.34 0.42 -21.31
C THR A 171 -13.44 -0.44 -21.95
N ALA A 172 -14.45 -0.81 -21.17
CA ALA A 172 -15.62 -1.55 -21.65
C ALA A 172 -16.59 -0.63 -22.39
N TRP A 173 -16.83 0.57 -21.83
CA TRP A 173 -17.53 1.64 -22.52
C TRP A 173 -17.16 3.00 -21.93
N TRP A 174 -17.30 4.06 -22.74
CA TRP A 174 -17.02 5.43 -22.35
C TRP A 174 -17.97 6.40 -23.05
N ALA A 175 -18.51 7.35 -22.29
CA ALA A 175 -19.32 8.44 -22.81
C ALA A 175 -18.93 9.77 -22.13
N ALA A 176 -19.10 10.87 -22.85
CA ALA A 176 -18.92 12.22 -22.35
C ALA A 176 -19.98 13.14 -22.94
N ARG A 177 -20.35 14.20 -22.21
CA ARG A 177 -21.37 15.16 -22.68
C ARG A 177 -20.91 15.99 -23.88
N SER A 178 -19.59 16.10 -24.09
CA SER A 178 -19.01 16.78 -25.25
C SER A 178 -17.69 16.13 -25.67
N THR A 179 -17.41 16.19 -26.98
CA THR A 179 -16.14 15.69 -27.55
C THR A 179 -14.95 16.54 -27.12
N VAL A 180 -15.15 17.83 -26.83
CA VAL A 180 -14.11 18.73 -26.34
C VAL A 180 -13.70 18.35 -24.93
N GLU A 181 -14.66 18.18 -24.01
CA GLU A 181 -14.33 17.83 -22.63
C GLU A 181 -13.72 16.42 -22.49
N ALA A 182 -14.14 15.48 -23.34
CA ALA A 182 -13.61 14.13 -23.40
C ALA A 182 -12.08 14.07 -23.59
N ARG A 183 -11.50 15.03 -24.34
CA ARG A 183 -10.06 15.07 -24.65
C ARG A 183 -9.19 15.32 -23.42
N TYR A 184 -9.74 15.96 -22.40
CA TYR A 184 -9.00 16.31 -21.19
C TYR A 184 -9.04 15.23 -20.09
N LYS A 185 -9.71 14.09 -20.34
CA LYS A 185 -9.68 12.92 -19.45
C LYS A 185 -8.47 12.03 -19.74
N THR A 186 -7.41 12.22 -18.96
CA THR A 186 -6.13 11.49 -19.11
C THR A 186 -5.94 10.40 -18.05
N VAL A 187 -6.41 10.61 -16.82
CA VAL A 187 -6.38 9.63 -15.73
C VAL A 187 -7.63 8.75 -15.79
N ARG A 188 -7.44 7.43 -15.80
CA ARG A 188 -8.52 6.46 -16.04
C ARG A 188 -8.46 5.27 -15.07
N TYR A 189 -8.12 4.07 -15.54
CA TYR A 189 -8.05 2.85 -14.73
C TYR A 189 -7.00 2.94 -13.62
N SER A 190 -7.36 2.49 -12.41
CA SER A 190 -6.52 2.51 -11.20
C SER A 190 -5.85 3.87 -10.92
N GLY A 191 -6.50 4.97 -11.31
CA GLY A 191 -5.96 6.32 -11.15
C GLY A 191 -4.70 6.60 -11.96
N LYS A 192 -4.44 5.82 -13.03
CA LYS A 192 -3.25 5.97 -13.89
C LYS A 192 -3.54 6.70 -15.18
N GLU A 193 -2.54 7.42 -15.68
CA GLU A 193 -2.63 8.10 -16.97
C GLU A 193 -2.58 7.05 -18.09
N ARG A 194 -3.54 7.13 -19.02
CA ARG A 194 -3.51 6.39 -20.28
C ARG A 194 -2.87 7.25 -21.36
N ASP A 195 -1.74 6.79 -21.90
CA ASP A 195 -1.03 7.48 -22.98
C ASP A 195 -1.69 7.25 -24.35
N VAL A 196 -1.24 7.95 -25.41
CA VAL A 196 -1.85 7.82 -26.75
C VAL A 196 -1.60 6.43 -27.32
N SER A 197 -0.47 5.81 -26.98
CA SER A 197 -0.19 4.39 -27.24
C SER A 197 -1.21 3.43 -26.62
N GLY A 198 -2.06 3.90 -25.70
CA GLY A 198 -3.04 3.11 -24.97
C GLY A 198 -2.48 2.46 -23.71
N LEU A 199 -1.16 2.48 -23.53
CA LEU A 199 -0.50 2.00 -22.32
C LEU A 199 -0.88 2.86 -21.12
N TYR A 200 -0.96 2.22 -19.95
CA TYR A 200 -1.06 2.92 -18.68
C TYR A 200 0.34 3.09 -18.07
N TYR A 201 0.69 4.31 -17.70
CA TYR A 201 1.92 4.60 -16.97
C TYR A 201 1.67 4.47 -15.47
N TYR A 202 2.32 3.50 -14.83
CA TYR A 202 2.17 3.28 -13.39
C TYR A 202 3.27 3.93 -12.57
N GLY A 203 4.40 4.31 -13.15
CA GLY A 203 5.55 4.89 -12.44
C GLY A 203 6.86 4.27 -12.93
N PHE A 204 7.06 3.01 -12.59
CA PHE A 204 8.24 2.22 -12.95
C PHE A 204 8.00 1.31 -14.16
N ARG A 205 6.74 0.92 -14.39
CA ARG A 205 6.35 0.04 -15.48
C ARG A 205 5.20 0.61 -16.30
N TYR A 206 5.10 0.13 -17.52
CA TYR A 206 3.99 0.39 -18.42
C TYR A 206 3.11 -0.85 -18.54
N TYR A 207 1.81 -0.64 -18.41
CA TYR A 207 0.82 -1.72 -18.42
C TYR A 207 0.02 -1.71 -19.73
N ALA A 208 -0.08 -2.87 -20.38
CA ALA A 208 -0.89 -3.07 -21.57
C ALA A 208 -2.21 -3.77 -21.19
N PRO A 209 -3.33 -3.03 -21.03
CA PRO A 209 -4.59 -3.61 -20.56
C PRO A 209 -5.19 -4.66 -21.50
N TRP A 210 -4.91 -4.57 -22.80
CA TRP A 210 -5.33 -5.58 -23.79
C TRP A 210 -4.50 -6.86 -23.73
N LEU A 211 -3.27 -6.79 -23.23
CA LEU A 211 -2.44 -7.98 -22.95
C LEU A 211 -2.65 -8.51 -21.53
N GLN A 212 -3.32 -7.72 -20.66
CA GLN A 212 -3.52 -8.02 -19.25
C GLN A 212 -2.21 -8.17 -18.46
N ARG A 213 -1.12 -7.55 -18.96
CA ARG A 213 0.25 -7.75 -18.46
C ARG A 213 1.11 -6.50 -18.56
N TRP A 214 2.19 -6.49 -17.79
CA TRP A 214 3.27 -5.51 -17.93
C TRP A 214 4.04 -5.74 -19.23
N ILE A 215 4.56 -4.68 -19.84
CA ILE A 215 5.40 -4.78 -21.06
C ILE A 215 6.90 -4.82 -20.76
N ASN A 216 7.27 -4.66 -19.49
CA ASN A 216 8.62 -4.82 -18.96
C ASN A 216 8.57 -5.57 -17.62
N PRO A 217 9.62 -6.31 -17.26
CA PRO A 217 9.61 -7.16 -16.07
C PRO A 217 9.55 -6.34 -14.78
N ASP A 218 9.07 -6.97 -13.71
CA ASP A 218 9.09 -6.42 -12.35
C ASP A 218 10.52 -6.05 -11.92
N ILE A 219 10.69 -4.82 -11.43
CA ILE A 219 11.97 -4.31 -10.94
C ILE A 219 12.39 -5.03 -9.65
N SER A 220 11.43 -5.54 -8.88
CA SER A 220 11.69 -6.34 -7.68
C SER A 220 12.30 -7.71 -7.98
N GLY A 221 12.28 -8.15 -9.25
CA GLY A 221 12.84 -9.43 -9.65
C GLY A 221 12.02 -10.64 -9.18
N GLU A 222 12.67 -11.81 -9.16
CA GLU A 222 12.03 -13.11 -8.89
C GLU A 222 11.69 -13.35 -7.41
N ASP A 223 12.14 -12.46 -6.52
CA ASP A 223 11.95 -12.57 -5.07
C ASP A 223 10.46 -12.62 -4.67
N THR A 224 9.60 -11.95 -5.45
CA THR A 224 8.15 -11.87 -5.19
C THR A 224 7.36 -12.90 -6.00
N ASP A 225 7.73 -13.13 -7.27
CA ASP A 225 7.04 -14.03 -8.19
C ASP A 225 7.94 -14.43 -9.37
N LEU A 226 7.89 -15.69 -9.79
CA LEU A 226 8.61 -16.15 -10.99
C LEU A 226 8.03 -15.57 -12.28
N ASN A 227 6.81 -15.02 -12.25
CA ASN A 227 6.21 -14.35 -13.40
C ASN A 227 6.32 -12.83 -13.30
N LEU A 228 7.41 -12.28 -13.84
CA LEU A 228 7.74 -10.85 -13.78
C LEU A 228 6.81 -9.93 -14.59
N TYR A 229 5.97 -10.49 -15.47
CA TYR A 229 5.01 -9.73 -16.28
C TYR A 229 3.58 -9.84 -15.76
N LYS A 230 3.36 -10.53 -14.64
CA LYS A 230 2.03 -10.80 -14.10
C LYS A 230 1.45 -9.54 -13.47
N MET A 231 0.28 -9.13 -13.95
CA MET A 231 -0.47 -8.05 -13.34
C MET A 231 -1.23 -8.58 -12.12
N LEU A 232 -1.01 -8.00 -10.94
CA LEU A 232 -1.87 -8.15 -9.77
C LEU A 232 -2.22 -9.60 -9.38
N LYS A 233 -1.27 -10.52 -9.54
CA LYS A 233 -1.48 -11.97 -9.31
C LYS A 233 -2.67 -12.55 -10.08
N ASN A 234 -3.03 -11.97 -11.22
CA ASN A 234 -4.24 -12.27 -12.01
C ASN A 234 -5.56 -12.03 -11.24
N ASN A 235 -5.54 -11.20 -10.19
CA ASN A 235 -6.71 -10.83 -9.41
C ASN A 235 -6.82 -9.29 -9.30
N PRO A 236 -7.10 -8.60 -10.42
CA PRO A 236 -7.14 -7.14 -10.48
C PRO A 236 -8.37 -6.53 -9.80
N LEU A 237 -9.30 -7.35 -9.33
CA LEU A 237 -10.48 -6.90 -8.58
C LEU A 237 -10.20 -6.69 -7.09
N ASN A 238 -9.11 -7.26 -6.56
CA ASN A 238 -8.78 -7.24 -5.14
C ASN A 238 -7.38 -6.69 -4.84
N HIS A 239 -6.60 -6.36 -5.88
CA HIS A 239 -5.26 -5.79 -5.73
C HIS A 239 -5.16 -4.51 -6.56
N VAL A 240 -4.29 -3.62 -6.14
CA VAL A 240 -3.95 -2.38 -6.86
C VAL A 240 -2.42 -2.28 -6.91
N ASP A 241 -1.88 -1.86 -8.05
CA ASP A 241 -0.47 -1.49 -8.18
C ASP A 241 -0.42 0.03 -8.32
N LEU A 242 0.27 0.72 -7.42
CA LEU A 242 0.34 2.17 -7.42
C LEU A 242 1.50 2.72 -8.24
N LYS A 243 2.58 1.95 -8.40
CA LYS A 243 3.83 2.48 -8.94
C LYS A 243 4.39 1.66 -10.08
N GLY A 244 3.76 0.55 -10.45
CA GLY A 244 4.39 -0.48 -11.24
C GLY A 244 5.49 -1.16 -10.44
N ASN A 245 5.36 -1.17 -9.12
CA ASN A 245 6.20 -1.88 -8.15
C ASN A 245 5.27 -2.36 -7.04
N VAL A 246 5.62 -3.43 -6.32
CA VAL A 246 4.72 -4.09 -5.37
C VAL A 246 4.12 -3.06 -4.39
N ALA A 247 2.82 -3.14 -4.14
CA ALA A 247 2.09 -2.29 -3.20
C ALA A 247 1.72 -3.12 -1.97
N ILE A 248 1.70 -2.49 -0.80
CA ILE A 248 1.20 -3.09 0.44
C ILE A 248 -0.28 -3.46 0.23
N PRO A 249 -0.67 -4.74 0.36
CA PRO A 249 -2.06 -5.15 0.28
C PRO A 249 -2.96 -4.39 1.25
N LEU A 250 -4.23 -4.18 0.89
CA LEU A 250 -5.21 -3.54 1.77
C LEU A 250 -5.75 -4.53 2.82
N ASN A 251 -4.84 -5.19 3.52
CA ASN A 251 -5.11 -6.05 4.66
C ASN A 251 -4.69 -5.30 5.93
N ALA A 252 -5.55 -5.27 6.94
CA ALA A 252 -5.23 -4.79 8.28
C ALA A 252 -5.26 -5.98 9.25
N HIS A 253 -4.18 -6.18 9.99
CA HIS A 253 -3.99 -7.29 10.91
C HIS A 253 -3.94 -6.75 12.33
N PHE A 254 -4.81 -7.29 13.18
CA PHE A 254 -4.81 -7.05 14.62
C PHE A 254 -4.61 -8.38 15.34
N TYR A 255 -3.84 -8.40 16.41
CA TYR A 255 -3.65 -9.60 17.22
C TYR A 255 -4.20 -9.41 18.64
N TRP A 256 -4.87 -10.46 19.16
CA TRP A 256 -5.32 -10.46 20.55
C TRP A 256 -5.39 -11.86 21.17
N GLU A 257 -4.77 -12.01 22.35
CA GLU A 257 -4.78 -13.25 23.14
C GLU A 257 -4.94 -13.04 24.64
N GLY A 258 -5.41 -14.09 25.33
CA GLY A 258 -5.47 -14.15 26.79
C GLY A 258 -6.84 -13.85 27.42
N GLY A 259 -7.83 -13.37 26.65
CA GLY A 259 -9.21 -13.12 27.07
C GLY A 259 -10.01 -12.36 26.02
N ASP A 260 -11.22 -11.93 26.37
CA ASP A 260 -12.07 -11.11 25.48
C ASP A 260 -11.39 -9.78 25.14
N ILE A 261 -11.55 -9.31 23.90
CA ILE A 261 -11.00 -8.03 23.42
C ILE A 261 -11.70 -6.90 24.20
N PRO A 262 -10.97 -6.02 24.91
CA PRO A 262 -11.56 -4.86 25.55
C PRO A 262 -12.32 -4.00 24.54
N ILE A 263 -13.52 -3.56 24.92
CA ILE A 263 -14.38 -2.70 24.07
C ILE A 263 -13.62 -1.52 23.44
N PRO A 264 -12.75 -0.77 24.16
CA PRO A 264 -12.04 0.34 23.54
C PRO A 264 -11.12 -0.06 22.38
N HIS A 265 -10.54 -1.27 22.42
CA HIS A 265 -9.67 -1.80 21.37
C HIS A 265 -10.48 -2.35 20.19
N LEU A 266 -11.57 -3.07 20.49
CA LEU A 266 -12.50 -3.51 19.44
C LEU A 266 -13.12 -2.32 18.70
N GLN A 267 -13.42 -1.24 19.42
CA GLN A 267 -13.89 0.01 18.85
C GLN A 267 -12.85 0.62 17.89
N ASN A 268 -11.55 0.55 18.20
CA ASN A 268 -10.50 1.02 17.28
C ASN A 268 -10.49 0.21 15.97
N MET A 269 -10.66 -1.12 16.05
CA MET A 269 -10.71 -1.99 14.86
C MET A 269 -11.93 -1.69 13.98
N LEU A 270 -13.10 -1.51 14.60
CA LEU A 270 -14.34 -1.16 13.88
C LEU A 270 -14.26 0.26 13.30
N LEU A 271 -13.70 1.21 14.04
CA LEU A 271 -13.48 2.57 13.56
C LEU A 271 -12.46 2.60 12.41
N PHE A 272 -11.42 1.77 12.48
CA PHE A 272 -10.48 1.59 11.37
C PHE A 272 -11.23 1.17 10.11
N LYS A 273 -12.16 0.21 10.22
CA LYS A 273 -12.98 -0.26 9.09
C LYS A 273 -13.92 0.82 8.55
N GLU A 274 -14.58 1.58 9.42
CA GLU A 274 -15.40 2.74 9.02
C GLU A 274 -14.58 3.76 8.21
N ILE A 275 -13.39 4.10 8.69
CA ILE A 275 -12.51 5.09 8.05
C ILE A 275 -11.85 4.54 6.78
N ASN A 276 -11.59 3.22 6.73
CA ASN A 276 -10.87 2.54 5.65
C ASN A 276 -11.70 1.37 5.10
N PRO A 277 -12.84 1.61 4.43
CA PRO A 277 -13.77 0.54 4.05
C PRO A 277 -13.20 -0.47 3.05
N ASP A 278 -12.12 -0.14 2.35
CA ASP A 278 -11.47 -1.07 1.39
C ASP A 278 -10.53 -2.06 2.07
N TYR A 279 -10.12 -1.79 3.31
CA TYR A 279 -9.26 -2.71 4.01
C TYR A 279 -10.06 -3.92 4.48
N GLN A 280 -9.54 -5.11 4.18
CA GLN A 280 -9.94 -6.33 4.85
C GLN A 280 -9.35 -6.32 6.26
N VAL A 281 -10.18 -6.46 7.30
CA VAL A 281 -9.72 -6.44 8.69
C VAL A 281 -9.67 -7.87 9.22
N ASN A 282 -8.46 -8.37 9.45
CA ASN A 282 -8.17 -9.67 10.01
C ASN A 282 -7.87 -9.52 11.51
N VAL A 283 -8.61 -10.24 12.36
CA VAL A 283 -8.39 -10.29 13.80
C VAL A 283 -7.85 -11.68 14.18
N TRP A 284 -6.56 -11.74 14.45
CA TRP A 284 -5.84 -12.95 14.82
C TRP A 284 -6.08 -13.29 16.29
N THR A 285 -6.84 -14.35 16.54
CA THR A 285 -7.09 -14.88 17.88
C THR A 285 -7.39 -16.37 17.82
N SER A 286 -6.92 -17.13 18.80
CA SER A 286 -7.12 -18.59 18.93
C SER A 286 -8.54 -18.94 19.33
N LYS A 287 -9.30 -18.00 19.88
CA LYS A 287 -10.68 -18.24 20.32
C LYS A 287 -11.61 -17.17 19.79
N VAL A 288 -12.47 -17.57 18.85
CA VAL A 288 -13.46 -16.69 18.22
C VAL A 288 -14.35 -15.95 19.23
N LYS A 289 -14.66 -16.58 20.38
CA LYS A 289 -15.45 -15.94 21.45
C LYS A 289 -14.82 -14.66 22.00
N HIS A 290 -13.49 -14.53 21.95
CA HIS A 290 -12.79 -13.33 22.42
C HIS A 290 -13.14 -12.10 21.58
N LEU A 291 -13.58 -12.30 20.33
CA LEU A 291 -14.11 -11.27 19.44
C LEU A 291 -15.64 -11.17 19.51
N LEU A 292 -16.35 -12.30 19.49
CA LEU A 292 -17.81 -12.31 19.40
C LEU A 292 -18.51 -11.83 20.67
N ASN A 293 -17.99 -12.16 21.86
CA ASN A 293 -18.56 -11.70 23.13
C ASN A 293 -18.59 -10.16 23.21
N PRO A 294 -17.46 -9.44 23.05
CA PRO A 294 -17.47 -7.98 23.12
C PRO A 294 -18.22 -7.33 21.94
N LEU A 295 -18.28 -7.95 20.76
CA LEU A 295 -19.15 -7.47 19.67
C LEU A 295 -20.63 -7.49 20.07
N ALA A 296 -21.09 -8.58 20.69
CA ALA A 296 -22.46 -8.70 21.19
C ALA A 296 -22.75 -7.71 22.35
N GLU A 297 -21.76 -7.47 23.21
CA GLU A 297 -21.88 -6.44 24.25
C GLU A 297 -22.00 -5.04 23.64
N MET A 298 -21.18 -4.72 22.64
CA MET A 298 -21.24 -3.44 21.93
C MET A 298 -22.55 -3.24 21.17
N SER A 299 -23.11 -4.28 20.53
CA SER A 299 -24.37 -4.17 19.78
C SER A 299 -25.58 -3.84 20.66
N GLU A 300 -25.52 -4.20 21.95
CA GLU A 300 -26.55 -3.89 22.94
C GLU A 300 -26.13 -2.73 23.88
N SER A 301 -24.97 -2.09 23.63
CA SER A 301 -24.45 -1.02 24.47
C SER A 301 -25.39 0.19 24.49
N ASN A 302 -25.47 0.87 25.63
CA ASN A 302 -26.16 2.16 25.74
C ASN A 302 -25.39 3.30 25.05
N ASP A 303 -24.09 3.13 24.76
CA ASP A 303 -23.32 4.09 23.97
C ASP A 303 -23.71 3.98 22.48
N PRO A 304 -24.32 5.02 21.87
CA PRO A 304 -24.73 4.97 20.48
C PRO A 304 -23.58 4.74 19.49
N ALA A 305 -22.35 5.17 19.82
CA ALA A 305 -21.19 5.01 18.95
C ALA A 305 -20.68 3.56 18.95
N GLU A 306 -20.63 2.92 20.12
CA GLU A 306 -20.28 1.50 20.22
C GLU A 306 -21.30 0.63 19.48
N ARG A 307 -22.59 0.88 19.72
CA ARG A 307 -23.69 0.17 19.07
C ARG A 307 -23.69 0.35 17.55
N HIS A 308 -23.49 1.59 17.07
CA HIS A 308 -23.40 1.86 15.64
C HIS A 308 -22.25 1.10 14.98
N LEU A 309 -21.04 1.19 15.53
CA LEU A 309 -19.86 0.55 14.96
C LEU A 309 -20.00 -0.98 14.94
N ALA A 310 -20.53 -1.58 16.01
CA ALA A 310 -20.76 -3.02 16.08
C ALA A 310 -21.79 -3.49 15.04
N LEU A 311 -22.92 -2.80 14.91
CA LEU A 311 -23.97 -3.17 13.95
C LEU A 311 -23.58 -2.91 12.50
N ALA A 312 -22.80 -1.86 12.23
CA ALA A 312 -22.39 -1.49 10.87
C ALA A 312 -21.23 -2.35 10.36
N HIS A 313 -20.26 -2.68 11.22
CA HIS A 313 -18.99 -3.29 10.79
C HIS A 313 -18.63 -4.60 11.49
N GLY A 314 -19.40 -5.05 12.48
CA GLY A 314 -19.08 -6.28 13.24
C GLY A 314 -18.88 -7.51 12.34
N ASP A 315 -19.78 -7.70 11.36
CA ASP A 315 -19.73 -8.82 10.40
C ASP A 315 -18.60 -8.69 9.37
N SER A 316 -17.95 -7.52 9.29
CA SER A 316 -16.84 -7.29 8.36
C SER A 316 -15.47 -7.61 8.95
N LEU A 317 -15.38 -7.85 10.27
CA LEU A 317 -14.16 -8.32 10.92
C LEU A 317 -14.00 -9.82 10.69
N ILE A 318 -12.88 -10.22 10.11
CA ILE A 318 -12.59 -11.62 9.80
C ILE A 318 -11.71 -12.19 10.91
N GLN A 319 -12.28 -13.10 11.71
CA GLN A 319 -11.47 -13.84 12.68
C GLN A 319 -10.52 -14.79 11.94
N ARG A 320 -9.25 -14.78 12.37
CA ARG A 320 -8.21 -15.68 11.87
C ARG A 320 -7.59 -16.46 13.00
N ASN A 321 -7.29 -17.74 12.79
CA ASN A 321 -6.62 -18.57 13.77
C ASN A 321 -5.09 -18.55 13.54
N PRO A 322 -4.27 -18.21 14.54
CA PRO A 322 -2.81 -18.37 14.49
C PRO A 322 -2.31 -19.72 13.97
N GLU A 323 -2.98 -20.83 14.27
CA GLU A 323 -2.57 -22.17 13.81
C GLU A 323 -2.60 -22.29 12.27
N GLU A 324 -3.57 -21.65 11.61
CA GLU A 324 -3.68 -21.63 10.15
C GLU A 324 -2.55 -20.81 9.52
N LEU A 325 -2.15 -19.72 10.17
CA LEU A 325 -1.00 -18.92 9.76
C LEU A 325 0.27 -19.74 9.80
N PHE A 326 0.55 -20.44 10.90
CA PHE A 326 1.77 -21.23 11.03
C PHE A 326 1.79 -22.46 10.11
N SER A 327 0.62 -23.08 9.85
CA SER A 327 0.49 -24.11 8.82
C SER A 327 0.88 -23.59 7.44
N SER A 328 0.38 -22.41 7.07
CA SER A 328 0.69 -21.74 5.79
C SER A 328 2.15 -21.30 5.72
N LEU A 329 2.69 -20.74 6.81
CA LEU A 329 4.08 -20.34 6.94
C LEU A 329 5.02 -21.55 6.80
N GLY A 330 4.61 -22.71 7.32
CA GLY A 330 5.32 -23.98 7.20
C GLY A 330 5.61 -24.43 5.77
N GLN A 331 4.80 -23.97 4.81
CA GLN A 331 4.96 -24.29 3.40
C GLN A 331 5.82 -23.25 2.65
N ALA A 332 6.01 -22.06 3.23
CA ALA A 332 6.56 -20.91 2.54
C ALA A 332 7.84 -20.34 3.17
N TYR A 333 8.17 -20.70 4.41
CA TYR A 333 9.30 -20.12 5.15
C TYR A 333 10.17 -21.20 5.82
N PRO A 334 11.48 -21.28 5.50
CA PRO A 334 12.35 -22.37 5.96
C PRO A 334 12.40 -22.55 7.50
N ASN A 335 12.36 -21.46 8.26
CA ASN A 335 12.42 -21.49 9.72
C ASN A 335 11.03 -21.46 10.40
N ALA A 336 9.94 -21.69 9.66
CA ALA A 336 8.56 -21.60 10.16
C ALA A 336 8.31 -22.38 11.46
N LYS A 337 8.77 -23.63 11.54
CA LYS A 337 8.61 -24.46 12.75
C LYS A 337 9.28 -23.87 13.99
N LYS A 338 10.41 -23.16 13.81
CA LYS A 338 11.10 -22.48 14.91
C LYS A 338 10.33 -21.24 15.34
N ILE A 339 9.83 -20.46 14.38
CA ILE A 339 8.97 -19.30 14.66
C ILE A 339 7.71 -19.74 15.42
N GLU A 340 7.02 -20.78 14.94
CA GLU A 340 5.85 -21.37 15.60
C GLU A 340 6.17 -21.86 17.02
N ALA A 341 7.31 -22.52 17.21
CA ALA A 341 7.74 -22.96 18.53
C ALA A 341 8.00 -21.77 19.49
N ILE A 342 8.60 -20.68 19.00
CA ILE A 342 8.80 -19.46 19.78
C ILE A 342 7.43 -18.84 20.12
N TYR A 343 6.53 -18.70 19.15
CA TYR A 343 5.17 -18.22 19.39
C TYR A 343 4.44 -19.05 20.45
N SER A 344 4.50 -20.38 20.34
CA SER A 344 3.87 -21.31 21.30
C SER A 344 4.48 -21.18 22.70
N ARG A 345 5.79 -20.97 22.81
CA ARG A 345 6.45 -20.67 24.08
C ARG A 345 5.90 -19.38 24.70
N GLU A 346 5.81 -18.32 23.91
CA GLU A 346 5.39 -17.01 24.42
C GLU A 346 3.88 -16.93 24.74
N THR A 347 3.04 -17.74 24.11
CA THR A 347 1.60 -17.77 24.40
C THR A 347 1.22 -18.80 25.48
N ASN A 348 1.82 -19.98 25.43
CA ASN A 348 1.37 -21.15 26.19
C ASN A 348 2.44 -21.76 27.10
N GLY A 349 3.72 -21.44 26.89
CA GLY A 349 4.83 -21.97 27.67
C GLY A 349 4.90 -21.46 29.12
N PRO A 350 5.82 -22.00 29.94
CA PRO A 350 6.03 -21.57 31.34
C PRO A 350 6.51 -20.11 31.47
N TYR A 351 6.90 -19.48 30.36
CA TYR A 351 7.49 -18.14 30.30
C TYR A 351 6.65 -17.13 29.52
N LYS A 352 5.31 -17.29 29.53
CA LYS A 352 4.37 -16.48 28.73
C LYS A 352 4.71 -14.98 28.62
N ASN A 353 4.74 -14.50 27.39
CA ASN A 353 4.96 -13.10 27.00
C ASN A 353 4.16 -12.73 25.76
N TYR A 354 2.92 -12.28 25.95
CA TYR A 354 2.04 -11.89 24.85
C TYR A 354 2.65 -10.78 23.97
N ALA A 355 3.46 -9.86 24.51
CA ALA A 355 4.17 -8.87 23.70
C ALA A 355 5.05 -9.51 22.63
N ALA A 356 5.90 -10.45 23.04
CA ALA A 356 6.77 -11.15 22.12
C ALA A 356 5.99 -12.06 21.17
N ALA A 357 4.87 -12.64 21.63
CA ALA A 357 3.98 -13.40 20.75
C ALA A 357 3.31 -12.51 19.68
N SER A 358 2.93 -11.28 20.07
CA SER A 358 2.36 -10.27 19.18
C SER A 358 3.36 -9.88 18.09
N ASP A 359 4.59 -9.52 18.48
CA ASP A 359 5.68 -9.19 17.55
C ASP A 359 5.92 -10.33 16.52
N ILE A 360 5.82 -11.59 16.96
CA ILE A 360 5.99 -12.75 16.08
C ILE A 360 4.82 -12.89 15.10
N ILE A 361 3.58 -12.72 15.57
CA ILE A 361 2.41 -12.78 14.68
C ILE A 361 2.35 -11.59 13.73
N GLU A 362 2.72 -10.39 14.18
CA GLU A 362 2.87 -9.20 13.37
C GLU A 362 3.74 -9.52 12.14
N LEU A 363 4.95 -10.02 12.36
CA LEU A 363 5.89 -10.33 11.29
C LEU A 363 5.43 -11.53 10.44
N ALA A 364 4.92 -12.59 11.06
CA ALA A 364 4.48 -13.78 10.32
C ALA A 364 3.24 -13.50 9.45
N SER A 365 2.25 -12.76 9.98
CA SER A 365 1.01 -12.43 9.26
C SER A 365 1.28 -11.46 8.12
N THR A 366 2.07 -10.40 8.35
CA THR A 366 2.45 -9.44 7.30
C THR A 366 3.41 -10.07 6.29
N TYR A 367 4.29 -11.00 6.68
CA TYR A 367 5.09 -11.76 5.72
C TYR A 367 4.22 -12.68 4.85
N MET A 368 3.22 -13.35 5.39
CA MET A 368 2.40 -14.27 4.60
C MET A 368 1.37 -13.57 3.73
N GLU A 369 0.65 -12.60 4.29
CA GLU A 369 -0.49 -11.95 3.64
C GLU A 369 -0.18 -10.55 3.12
N GLY A 370 0.97 -9.98 3.48
CA GLY A 370 1.22 -8.56 3.33
C GLY A 370 0.26 -7.71 4.15
N GLY A 371 0.33 -6.41 3.98
CA GLY A 371 -0.60 -5.46 4.57
C GLY A 371 -0.04 -4.77 5.80
N LEU A 372 -0.94 -4.10 6.50
CA LEU A 372 -0.68 -3.30 7.69
C LEU A 372 -0.99 -4.13 8.94
N TYR A 373 -0.03 -4.27 9.84
CA TYR A 373 -0.27 -4.64 11.22
C TYR A 373 -0.49 -3.39 12.08
N MET A 374 -1.39 -3.50 13.05
CA MET A 374 -1.61 -2.50 14.08
C MET A 374 -1.84 -3.16 15.44
N ASP A 375 -1.22 -2.61 16.48
CA ASP A 375 -1.62 -2.91 17.85
C ASP A 375 -3.07 -2.50 18.10
N ALA A 376 -3.77 -3.27 18.93
CA ALA A 376 -5.19 -3.10 19.19
C ALA A 376 -5.54 -1.77 19.90
N ASP A 377 -4.55 -1.12 20.52
CA ASP A 377 -4.67 0.18 21.18
C ASP A 377 -4.30 1.38 20.30
N VAL A 378 -3.90 1.13 19.04
CA VAL A 378 -3.67 2.17 18.03
C VAL A 378 -4.97 2.44 17.26
N ALA A 379 -5.20 3.71 16.93
CA ALA A 379 -6.30 4.15 16.09
C ALA A 379 -5.81 4.98 14.90
N VAL A 380 -6.65 5.05 13.88
CA VAL A 380 -6.45 5.88 12.70
C VAL A 380 -7.41 7.06 12.76
N GLY A 381 -6.89 8.27 12.60
CA GLY A 381 -7.70 9.50 12.65
C GLY A 381 -8.22 9.97 11.28
N GLN A 382 -7.71 9.41 10.19
CA GLN A 382 -8.01 9.83 8.81
C GLN A 382 -7.74 8.68 7.83
N PRO A 383 -8.42 8.63 6.66
CA PRO A 383 -8.22 7.56 5.68
C PRO A 383 -6.73 7.34 5.33
N LEU A 384 -6.27 6.10 5.46
CA LEU A 384 -4.90 5.73 5.13
C LEU A 384 -4.67 5.75 3.62
N GLY A 385 -5.65 5.26 2.85
CA GLY A 385 -5.44 4.89 1.46
C GLY A 385 -4.50 3.69 1.36
N SER A 386 -3.92 3.47 0.20
CA SER A 386 -2.87 2.47 0.00
C SER A 386 -1.53 2.99 0.53
N LEU A 387 -0.73 2.11 1.13
CA LEU A 387 0.59 2.44 1.65
C LEU A 387 1.67 2.14 0.60
N ASP A 388 2.51 3.13 0.35
CA ASP A 388 3.64 3.04 -0.56
C ASP A 388 4.88 2.61 0.22
N ALA A 389 5.42 1.43 -0.12
CA ALA A 389 6.58 0.84 0.54
C ALA A 389 7.71 0.66 -0.47
N PRO A 390 8.53 1.70 -0.75
CA PRO A 390 9.59 1.62 -1.75
C PRO A 390 10.58 0.46 -1.54
N ASN A 391 10.75 0.04 -0.29
CA ASN A 391 11.62 -1.06 0.12
C ASN A 391 10.84 -2.30 0.60
N GLY A 392 9.55 -2.38 0.28
CA GLY A 392 8.64 -3.47 0.63
C GLY A 392 8.31 -3.61 2.12
N PHE A 393 8.73 -2.65 2.95
CA PHE A 393 8.50 -2.65 4.39
C PHE A 393 8.37 -1.22 4.92
N LEU A 394 7.41 -1.01 5.82
CA LEU A 394 7.17 0.23 6.53
C LEU A 394 7.01 -0.05 8.02
N VAL A 395 7.38 0.94 8.84
CA VAL A 395 7.23 0.91 10.29
C VAL A 395 6.96 2.32 10.81
N HIS A 396 6.39 2.44 12.00
CA HIS A 396 6.22 3.76 12.61
C HIS A 396 7.57 4.36 13.01
N ILE A 397 7.85 5.53 12.42
CA ILE A 397 9.02 6.35 12.74
C ILE A 397 8.52 7.75 13.08
N GLU A 398 8.81 8.19 14.30
CA GLU A 398 8.58 9.57 14.74
C GLU A 398 9.91 10.10 15.28
N ASP A 399 10.41 11.18 14.65
CA ASP A 399 11.78 11.67 14.82
C ASP A 399 12.84 10.58 14.57
N ASN A 400 13.57 10.18 15.62
CA ASN A 400 14.58 9.11 15.58
C ASN A 400 14.13 7.84 16.31
N LEU A 401 12.85 7.77 16.67
CA LEU A 401 12.28 6.65 17.41
C LEU A 401 11.53 5.72 16.44
N THR A 402 11.72 4.42 16.62
CA THR A 402 11.01 3.38 15.88
C THR A 402 10.05 2.68 16.83
N SER A 403 8.84 2.42 16.36
CA SER A 403 7.80 1.66 17.08
C SER A 403 7.21 0.61 16.15
N ASN A 404 7.04 -0.62 16.63
CA ASN A 404 6.37 -1.70 15.91
C ASN A 404 4.87 -1.77 16.19
N ALA A 405 4.30 -0.77 16.88
CA ALA A 405 2.85 -0.70 17.06
C ALA A 405 2.09 -0.54 15.72
N VAL A 406 2.79 -0.10 14.67
CA VAL A 406 2.32 -0.05 13.30
C VAL A 406 3.46 -0.48 12.38
N LEU A 407 3.21 -1.49 11.57
CA LEU A 407 4.14 -2.05 10.58
C LEU A 407 3.37 -2.39 9.33
N ALA A 408 3.97 -2.22 8.15
CA ALA A 408 3.42 -2.77 6.94
C ALA A 408 4.49 -3.52 6.15
N SER A 409 4.12 -4.64 5.53
CA SER A 409 5.03 -5.38 4.67
C SER A 409 4.33 -5.83 3.40
N GLU A 410 5.11 -5.97 2.34
CA GLU A 410 4.69 -6.75 1.20
C GLU A 410 4.66 -8.24 1.57
N PRO A 411 3.80 -9.04 0.92
CA PRO A 411 3.83 -10.49 1.07
C PRO A 411 5.21 -11.01 0.66
N ARG A 412 5.81 -11.82 1.53
CA ARG A 412 7.14 -12.41 1.40
C ARG A 412 8.26 -11.36 1.34
N GLY A 413 8.02 -10.19 1.91
CA GLY A 413 9.00 -9.10 1.96
C GLY A 413 10.31 -9.55 2.62
N LYS A 414 11.43 -9.24 1.94
CA LYS A 414 12.78 -9.60 2.37
C LYS A 414 13.08 -9.16 3.81
N MET A 415 12.77 -7.90 4.15
CA MET A 415 13.06 -7.34 5.47
C MET A 415 12.30 -8.06 6.59
N ALA A 416 11.00 -8.34 6.39
CA ALA A 416 10.22 -9.11 7.36
C ALA A 416 10.79 -10.52 7.57
N GLY A 417 11.25 -11.17 6.48
CA GLY A 417 11.94 -12.46 6.54
C GLY A 417 13.26 -12.42 7.32
N GLU A 418 14.11 -11.43 7.06
CA GLU A 418 15.40 -11.26 7.75
C GLU A 418 15.25 -10.94 9.24
N ILE A 419 14.23 -10.16 9.61
CA ILE A 419 13.88 -9.89 11.01
C ILE A 419 13.46 -11.21 11.68
N MET A 420 12.57 -11.99 11.08
CA MET A 420 12.16 -13.30 11.62
C MET A 420 13.34 -14.27 11.77
N ASP A 421 14.26 -14.33 10.80
CA ASP A 421 15.46 -15.16 10.92
C ASP A 421 16.34 -14.71 12.09
N THR A 422 16.44 -13.40 12.30
CA THR A 422 17.19 -12.85 13.43
C THR A 422 16.53 -13.13 14.76
N ILE A 423 15.19 -13.12 14.84
CA ILE A 423 14.46 -13.60 16.03
C ILE A 423 14.87 -15.05 16.34
N VAL A 424 14.88 -15.93 15.34
CA VAL A 424 15.31 -17.33 15.51
C VAL A 424 16.75 -17.42 16.06
N VAL A 425 17.67 -16.63 15.52
CA VAL A 425 19.06 -16.57 15.99
C VAL A 425 19.13 -16.10 17.45
N LEU A 426 18.42 -15.03 17.81
CA LEU A 426 18.42 -14.47 19.17
C LEU A 426 17.85 -15.44 20.21
N TYR A 427 16.88 -16.28 19.84
CA TYR A 427 16.35 -17.32 20.71
C TYR A 427 17.23 -18.58 20.80
N THR A 428 18.20 -18.75 19.88
CA THR A 428 19.01 -19.97 19.79
C THR A 428 20.49 -19.81 20.16
N THR A 429 21.11 -18.64 19.93
CA THR A 429 22.59 -18.58 19.88
C THR A 429 23.29 -17.32 20.40
N SER A 430 22.64 -16.21 20.78
CA SER A 430 23.38 -14.93 20.96
C SER A 430 24.21 -14.84 22.27
N PRO A 431 25.57 -14.81 22.21
CA PRO A 431 26.45 -14.71 23.38
C PRO A 431 26.81 -13.26 23.74
N SER A 432 26.61 -12.29 22.82
CA SER A 432 27.07 -10.91 22.98
C SER A 432 26.23 -10.05 23.94
N MET A 433 25.17 -10.62 24.52
CA MET A 433 24.25 -9.94 25.43
C MET A 433 24.26 -10.51 26.86
N MET A 434 25.18 -11.44 27.20
CA MET A 434 25.10 -12.20 28.45
C MET A 434 26.48 -12.43 29.09
N GLU A 435 26.70 -11.88 30.30
CA GLU A 435 27.67 -12.49 31.22
C GLU A 435 27.17 -13.92 31.53
N ASN A 436 27.94 -14.93 31.13
CA ASN A 436 27.76 -16.36 31.46
C ASN A 436 26.75 -17.22 30.68
N ASN A 437 26.53 -16.96 29.39
CA ASN A 437 26.20 -17.98 28.36
C ASN A 437 25.11 -19.03 28.71
N GLU A 438 23.99 -18.62 29.33
CA GLU A 438 22.77 -19.43 29.41
C GLU A 438 21.75 -18.92 28.39
N ASN A 439 21.05 -19.81 27.68
CA ASN A 439 20.01 -19.43 26.71
C ASN A 439 18.81 -18.75 27.42
N TYR A 440 18.95 -17.47 27.78
CA TYR A 440 17.92 -16.69 28.50
C TYR A 440 16.62 -16.63 27.69
N GLY A 441 16.71 -16.55 26.37
CA GLY A 441 15.57 -16.49 25.45
C GLY A 441 14.64 -17.69 25.55
N TRP A 442 15.19 -18.90 25.71
CA TRP A 442 14.39 -20.14 25.78
C TRP A 442 14.17 -20.63 27.22
N LYS A 443 15.22 -20.62 28.06
CA LYS A 443 15.27 -21.33 29.35
C LYS A 443 14.91 -20.47 30.58
N THR A 444 14.73 -19.16 30.42
CA THR A 444 14.43 -18.29 31.55
C THR A 444 13.21 -17.42 31.31
N LYS A 445 12.54 -17.04 32.40
CA LYS A 445 11.51 -16.01 32.34
C LYS A 445 12.22 -14.68 32.11
N ARG A 446 11.88 -13.97 31.04
CA ARG A 446 12.26 -12.56 30.86
C ARG A 446 11.86 -11.83 32.16
N SER A 447 12.83 -11.34 32.92
CA SER A 447 12.75 -11.07 34.37
C SER A 447 11.78 -9.93 34.75
N THR A 448 11.17 -10.03 35.94
CA THR A 448 10.38 -8.92 36.52
C THR A 448 11.28 -7.82 37.10
N PRO A 449 10.80 -6.57 37.25
CA PRO A 449 11.58 -5.48 37.84
C PRO A 449 12.09 -5.84 39.24
N GLY A 450 13.41 -5.73 39.48
CA GLY A 450 14.04 -5.97 40.79
C GLY A 450 15.32 -6.81 40.79
N GLU A 451 15.64 -7.51 39.70
CA GLU A 451 16.82 -8.39 39.61
C GLU A 451 17.70 -8.00 38.41
N GLY A 452 18.81 -7.28 38.64
CA GLY A 452 19.91 -7.11 37.68
C GLY A 452 19.61 -6.36 36.36
N LEU A 453 20.66 -6.16 35.55
CA LEU A 453 20.82 -5.12 34.51
C LEU A 453 19.77 -5.10 33.35
N PHE A 454 18.91 -6.12 33.21
CA PHE A 454 17.93 -6.24 32.12
C PHE A 454 16.56 -6.68 32.62
N SER A 455 15.53 -5.83 32.44
CA SER A 455 14.13 -6.18 32.70
C SER A 455 13.50 -6.89 31.49
N ARG A 456 12.40 -7.65 31.71
CA ARG A 456 11.60 -8.31 30.66
C ARG A 456 11.35 -7.46 29.43
N LEU A 457 11.07 -6.20 29.69
CA LEU A 457 10.77 -5.18 28.70
C LEU A 457 11.93 -4.93 27.74
N LYS A 458 13.15 -4.76 28.26
CA LYS A 458 14.34 -4.57 27.43
C LYS A 458 14.58 -5.78 26.52
N LEU A 459 14.45 -7.00 27.06
CA LEU A 459 14.62 -8.22 26.27
C LEU A 459 13.59 -8.33 25.14
N THR A 460 12.33 -7.99 25.37
CA THR A 460 11.34 -7.94 24.28
C THR A 460 11.74 -6.93 23.21
N MET A 461 12.11 -5.70 23.59
CA MET A 461 12.52 -4.67 22.61
C MET A 461 13.69 -5.12 21.72
N HIS A 462 14.69 -5.79 22.30
CA HIS A 462 15.88 -6.25 21.58
C HIS A 462 15.69 -7.53 20.78
N MET A 463 14.81 -8.42 21.22
CA MET A 463 14.69 -9.77 20.65
C MET A 463 13.57 -9.89 19.63
N THR A 464 12.51 -9.10 19.75
CA THR A 464 11.31 -9.21 18.91
C THR A 464 10.71 -7.85 18.54
N GLY A 465 10.91 -6.83 19.39
CA GLY A 465 10.27 -5.53 19.26
C GLY A 465 11.11 -4.44 18.56
N PRO A 466 10.87 -3.15 18.88
CA PRO A 466 11.33 -2.04 18.03
C PRO A 466 12.84 -1.88 17.88
N TRP A 467 13.64 -2.28 18.87
CA TRP A 467 15.10 -2.13 18.77
C TRP A 467 15.70 -3.15 17.80
N LEU A 468 15.11 -4.34 17.71
CA LEU A 468 15.47 -5.29 16.67
C LEU A 468 15.16 -4.69 15.29
N ILE A 469 13.94 -4.20 15.08
CA ILE A 469 13.53 -3.63 13.78
C ILE A 469 14.42 -2.44 13.41
N ARG A 470 14.74 -1.55 14.37
CA ARG A 470 15.65 -0.41 14.15
C ARG A 470 17.02 -0.83 13.62
N SER A 471 17.50 -2.03 13.96
CA SER A 471 18.81 -2.50 13.47
C SER A 471 18.85 -2.82 11.97
N PHE A 472 17.68 -2.97 11.33
CA PHE A 472 17.54 -3.15 9.88
C PHE A 472 17.28 -1.84 9.13
N LEU A 473 17.01 -0.74 9.84
CA LEU A 473 16.72 0.55 9.24
C LEU A 473 18.02 1.34 8.96
N PRO A 474 18.03 2.19 7.92
CA PRO A 474 19.16 3.09 7.64
C PRO A 474 19.52 4.01 8.81
N ALA A 475 20.79 4.42 8.85
CA ALA A 475 21.31 5.26 9.94
C ALA A 475 20.78 6.70 9.89
N THR A 476 20.47 7.22 8.68
CA THR A 476 20.10 8.63 8.51
C THR A 476 18.59 8.85 8.52
N ALA A 477 18.15 10.02 9.00
CA ALA A 477 16.73 10.39 9.01
C ALA A 477 16.14 10.50 7.59
N GLU A 478 16.95 10.90 6.60
CA GLU A 478 16.49 11.04 5.22
C GLU A 478 16.20 9.68 4.59
N GLU A 479 17.08 8.71 4.76
CA GLU A 479 16.89 7.35 4.25
C GLU A 479 15.76 6.62 4.98
N ASN A 480 15.55 6.91 6.27
CA ASN A 480 14.46 6.34 7.07
C ASN A 480 13.06 6.72 6.57
N LYS A 481 12.90 7.84 5.85
CA LYS A 481 11.59 8.25 5.30
C LYS A 481 11.00 7.20 4.36
N ALA A 482 11.84 6.46 3.64
CA ALA A 482 11.40 5.39 2.73
C ALA A 482 10.86 4.14 3.44
N TYR A 483 10.98 4.08 4.77
CA TYR A 483 10.48 3.00 5.63
C TYR A 483 9.41 3.50 6.61
N ALA A 484 9.00 4.77 6.55
CA ALA A 484 8.08 5.35 7.52
C ALA A 484 6.63 5.23 7.04
N VAL A 485 5.73 4.72 7.89
CA VAL A 485 4.29 4.93 7.67
C VAL A 485 3.94 6.42 7.87
N PRO A 486 2.82 6.93 7.30
CA PRO A 486 2.36 8.30 7.52
C PRO A 486 2.02 8.58 9.00
N HIS A 487 2.99 9.08 9.76
CA HIS A 487 2.89 9.25 11.23
C HIS A 487 1.70 10.13 11.67
N ASP A 488 1.30 11.11 10.86
CA ASP A 488 0.20 12.04 11.16
C ASP A 488 -1.19 11.39 11.11
N LYS A 489 -1.29 10.14 10.65
CA LYS A 489 -2.52 9.37 10.53
C LYS A 489 -2.81 8.47 11.73
N PHE A 490 -1.80 8.14 12.54
CA PHE A 490 -1.91 7.17 13.64
C PHE A 490 -1.92 7.87 15.01
N PHE A 491 -2.73 7.38 15.93
CA PHE A 491 -2.97 7.96 17.24
C PHE A 491 -3.13 6.86 18.30
N TYR A 492 -2.90 7.19 19.57
CA TYR A 492 -3.26 6.31 20.69
C TYR A 492 -4.47 6.85 21.44
N ARG A 493 -5.26 5.97 22.04
CA ARG A 493 -6.44 6.34 22.83
C ARG A 493 -6.14 6.29 24.33
N GLU A 494 -6.19 7.42 25.02
CA GLU A 494 -6.25 7.44 26.49
C GLU A 494 -7.59 6.88 26.96
N THR A 495 -7.56 5.94 27.91
CA THR A 495 -8.77 5.50 28.61
C THR A 495 -9.44 6.74 29.21
N PRO A 496 -10.71 7.06 28.86
CA PRO A 496 -11.35 8.26 29.37
C PRO A 496 -11.39 8.20 30.90
N ARG A 497 -10.91 9.24 31.59
CA ARG A 497 -11.45 9.53 32.92
C ARG A 497 -12.92 9.88 32.71
N THR A 498 -13.80 9.29 33.51
CA THR A 498 -15.24 9.60 33.50
C THR A 498 -15.43 11.08 33.80
N ASP A 499 -15.58 11.90 32.76
CA ASP A 499 -15.98 13.30 32.91
C ASP A 499 -17.51 13.39 32.97
N ASN A 500 -18.00 14.00 34.05
CA ASN A 500 -19.43 14.19 34.39
C ASN A 500 -20.15 15.20 33.47
N MET A 501 -19.75 15.35 32.20
CA MET A 501 -20.38 16.30 31.27
C MET A 501 -21.64 15.73 30.61
N GLN A 502 -22.71 16.53 30.66
CA GLN A 502 -24.04 16.24 30.13
C GLN A 502 -24.01 15.93 28.61
N PRO A 503 -24.82 14.96 28.12
CA PRO A 503 -24.80 14.50 26.73
C PRO A 503 -25.04 15.60 25.67
N GLU A 504 -25.83 16.60 26.01
CA GLU A 504 -26.34 17.66 25.12
C GLU A 504 -25.26 18.66 24.68
N GLN A 505 -24.07 18.63 25.28
CA GLN A 505 -22.95 19.55 25.01
C GLN A 505 -21.82 18.93 24.17
N ARG A 506 -22.01 17.72 23.61
CA ARG A 506 -20.96 16.97 22.90
C ARG A 506 -21.06 17.18 21.38
N SER A 507 -19.98 17.64 20.73
CA SER A 507 -19.87 17.59 19.26
C SER A 507 -19.65 16.15 18.78
N LEU A 508 -20.05 15.80 17.55
CA LEU A 508 -19.78 14.49 16.93
C LEU A 508 -18.29 14.13 16.96
N SER A 509 -17.40 15.11 16.70
CA SER A 509 -15.95 14.94 16.85
C SER A 509 -15.53 14.59 18.28
N ASN A 510 -16.17 15.18 19.30
CA ASN A 510 -15.93 14.87 20.71
C ASN A 510 -16.60 13.58 21.19
N ILE A 511 -17.34 12.87 20.34
CA ILE A 511 -17.93 11.55 20.63
C ILE A 511 -17.02 10.46 20.04
N PHE A 512 -16.60 10.63 18.78
CA PHE A 512 -15.75 9.64 18.10
C PHE A 512 -14.26 9.74 18.47
N PHE A 513 -13.75 10.94 18.79
CA PHE A 513 -12.32 11.18 19.02
C PHE A 513 -11.90 11.37 20.50
N ARG A 514 -12.67 10.86 21.46
CA ARG A 514 -12.33 10.96 22.90
C ARG A 514 -11.00 10.29 23.22
N GLY A 515 -10.06 11.09 23.75
CA GLY A 515 -8.82 10.61 24.34
C GLY A 515 -7.64 10.44 23.39
N PHE A 516 -7.74 10.87 22.13
CA PHE A 516 -6.62 10.77 21.18
C PHE A 516 -5.52 11.80 21.47
N LYS A 517 -4.29 11.34 21.67
CA LYS A 517 -3.10 12.19 21.81
C LYS A 517 -2.01 11.72 20.83
N ARG A 518 -1.09 12.63 20.49
CA ARG A 518 0.07 12.40 19.61
C ARG A 518 1.34 12.22 20.44
N GLY A 519 2.29 11.43 19.94
CA GLY A 519 3.68 11.37 20.42
C GLY A 519 4.15 10.04 21.03
N LEU A 520 5.36 9.63 20.65
CA LEU A 520 6.18 8.65 21.38
C LEU A 520 6.90 9.30 22.60
N ASN A 521 7.14 8.50 23.64
CA ASN A 521 7.95 8.84 24.81
C ASN A 521 9.44 8.64 24.51
N GLY A 522 10.33 9.01 25.44
CA GLY A 522 11.78 8.88 25.27
C GLY A 522 12.33 7.46 25.06
N GLU A 523 11.49 6.42 25.09
CA GLU A 523 11.83 5.03 24.78
C GLU A 523 11.24 4.54 23.44
N GLY A 524 10.55 5.40 22.68
CA GLY A 524 9.88 5.01 21.43
C GLY A 524 8.51 4.35 21.62
N ARG A 525 7.87 4.51 22.79
CA ARG A 525 6.49 4.03 23.05
C ARG A 525 5.51 5.17 23.20
N TRP A 526 4.25 4.99 22.86
CA TRP A 526 3.21 5.98 23.13
C TRP A 526 3.11 6.36 24.62
N THR A 527 2.93 7.65 24.91
CA THR A 527 3.17 8.30 26.22
C THR A 527 2.33 7.87 27.44
N ASN A 528 1.58 6.76 27.43
CA ASN A 528 0.85 6.33 28.63
C ASN A 528 0.68 4.81 28.87
N VAL A 529 1.55 3.95 28.33
CA VAL A 529 1.59 2.54 28.76
C VAL A 529 2.41 2.41 30.04
N ARG A 530 1.78 2.61 31.21
CA ARG A 530 2.35 2.06 32.45
C ARG A 530 2.34 0.53 32.32
N PRO A 531 3.42 -0.19 32.68
CA PRO A 531 3.40 -1.65 32.72
C PRO A 531 2.61 -2.11 33.96
N GLY A 532 1.30 -1.89 33.95
CA GLY A 532 0.33 -2.47 34.86
C GLY A 532 -0.27 -3.70 34.18
N ARG A 533 -0.21 -4.85 34.86
CA ARG A 533 -0.72 -6.14 34.37
C ARG A 533 -2.06 -6.00 33.61
N ARG A 534 -2.09 -6.52 32.38
CA ARG A 534 -3.26 -6.82 31.53
C ARG A 534 -3.94 -5.61 30.85
N ALA A 535 -3.33 -5.13 29.77
CA ALA A 535 -3.99 -4.63 28.56
C ALA A 535 -2.87 -4.54 27.53
N SER A 536 -2.92 -5.32 26.45
CA SER A 536 -1.92 -5.41 25.38
C SER A 536 -0.49 -4.99 25.77
N ILE A 537 0.18 -5.86 26.52
CA ILE A 537 1.66 -5.91 26.52
C ILE A 537 2.01 -7.34 26.21
#